data_AF-A0A1U9NQZ2-F1
#
_entry.id   AF-A0A1U9NQZ2-F1
#
_cell.length_a   1.000
_cell.length_b   1.000
_cell.length_c   1.000
_cell.angle_alpha   90.00
_cell.angle_beta   90.00
_cell.angle_gamma   90.00
#
_symmetry.space_group_name_H-M   'P 1'
#
loop_
_entity.id
_entity.type
_entity.pdbx_description
1 polymer ?
#
loop_
_entity_poly.entity_id
_entity_poly.type
_entity_poly.pdbx_seq_one_letter_code
_entity_poly.pdbx_strand_id
1 'polypeptide(L)'
;MRKNFTRNITLLLVLAFAAVFSFSPEASAKSGDQQLPSRLNGELGKRFAKLETRNFMVVHDSEPDEAARMASLLELLNSQFRDLFKKKGFELRKPSEELTWVSFEDLEDFENYAQKIDRVNLGGIKGYYSSRTNRVAVVKSSFDTSEIAKEDGDRFGSENSSIMAMAAEGDESLTKIQHEAAHQLAFNSGLQKRHVMYPLWYSEGLATYLENGYYNKDNEIRRKRLVELFKEGRLRRLDEFVTEVGVKGDNDEAKDLYAQAWGFFKFMMERKPELLKAYTARLYETEPGWRSEFSLYQELAQSAGSFEKLNAEWLDFVQELTSHK
;
A
#
# COMPACT_ATOMS: atom_id res chain seq x y z
N MET A 1 28.69 -12.85 -46.49
CA MET A 1 28.22 -13.89 -45.55
C MET A 1 27.98 -13.24 -44.19
N ARG A 2 26.75 -13.38 -43.67
CA ARG A 2 26.16 -12.58 -42.58
C ARG A 2 26.75 -12.94 -41.21
N LYS A 3 27.05 -11.91 -40.40
CA LYS A 3 27.25 -12.03 -38.94
C LYS A 3 25.87 -12.20 -38.29
N ASN A 4 25.65 -13.30 -37.57
CA ASN A 4 24.44 -13.51 -36.79
C ASN A 4 24.59 -12.86 -35.41
N PHE A 5 23.63 -11.99 -35.13
CA PHE A 5 23.41 -11.26 -33.90
C PHE A 5 22.46 -12.11 -33.07
N THR A 6 22.92 -12.70 -31.97
CA THR A 6 22.03 -13.35 -31.00
C THR A 6 22.00 -12.48 -29.75
N ARG A 7 20.97 -11.63 -29.68
CA ARG A 7 20.53 -10.96 -28.45
C ARG A 7 19.95 -12.02 -27.51
N ASN A 8 20.57 -12.23 -26.36
CA ASN A 8 19.90 -12.86 -25.23
C ASN A 8 19.30 -11.74 -24.36
N ILE A 9 17.98 -11.68 -24.37
CA ILE A 9 17.13 -10.83 -23.53
C ILE A 9 16.69 -11.71 -22.37
N THR A 10 17.14 -11.41 -21.15
CA THR A 10 16.55 -11.93 -19.91
C THR A 10 16.54 -10.80 -18.89
N LEU A 11 15.46 -10.02 -18.90
CA LEU A 11 15.19 -8.95 -17.94
C LEU A 11 13.67 -8.93 -17.74
N LEU A 12 13.17 -9.47 -16.62
CA LEU A 12 11.74 -9.45 -16.28
C LEU A 12 11.55 -9.73 -14.79
N LEU A 13 11.59 -8.66 -13.99
CA LEU A 13 11.05 -8.58 -12.63
C LEU A 13 10.35 -7.22 -12.56
N VAL A 14 9.03 -7.21 -12.72
CA VAL A 14 8.19 -6.02 -12.75
C VAL A 14 6.93 -6.31 -11.94
N LEU A 15 6.76 -5.64 -10.81
CA LEU A 15 5.47 -5.59 -10.11
C LEU A 15 5.30 -4.25 -9.39
N ALA A 16 4.56 -3.36 -10.04
CA ALA A 16 3.56 -2.46 -9.47
C ALA A 16 3.01 -1.58 -10.61
N PHE A 17 1.69 -1.58 -10.80
CA PHE A 17 0.91 -0.58 -11.56
C PHE A 17 0.87 -0.59 -13.11
N ALA A 18 1.56 -1.48 -13.85
CA ALA A 18 1.57 -1.38 -15.33
C ALA A 18 0.29 -1.84 -16.07
N ALA A 19 -0.70 -2.47 -15.43
CA ALA A 19 -1.84 -3.09 -16.16
C ALA A 19 -3.21 -2.46 -15.98
N VAL A 20 -3.27 -1.17 -15.70
CA VAL A 20 -4.46 -0.40 -16.10
C VAL A 20 -4.20 0.43 -17.37
N PHE A 21 -2.92 0.63 -17.77
CA PHE A 21 -2.55 1.54 -18.86
C PHE A 21 -1.68 0.95 -19.96
N SER A 22 -1.73 -0.36 -20.20
CA SER A 22 -1.29 -0.91 -21.49
C SER A 22 -2.32 -0.57 -22.59
N PHE A 23 -2.57 0.71 -22.82
CA PHE A 23 -3.25 1.23 -24.00
C PHE A 23 -2.20 1.88 -24.90
N SER A 24 -1.99 1.29 -26.06
CA SER A 24 -1.26 1.90 -27.17
C SER A 24 -1.87 3.27 -27.48
N PRO A 25 -1.08 4.31 -27.81
CA PRO A 25 -1.53 5.70 -27.92
C PRO A 25 -2.56 5.99 -29.03
N GLU A 26 -2.97 4.97 -29.79
CA GLU A 26 -3.88 5.13 -30.94
C GLU A 26 -5.34 4.73 -30.67
N ALA A 27 -5.69 4.26 -29.47
CA ALA A 27 -7.05 3.79 -29.16
C ALA A 27 -7.75 4.55 -28.02
N SER A 28 -7.50 5.85 -27.87
CA SER A 28 -8.20 6.69 -26.89
C SER A 28 -9.34 7.48 -27.54
N ALA A 29 -10.43 6.78 -27.86
CA ALA A 29 -11.75 7.37 -27.96
C ALA A 29 -12.77 6.21 -28.00
N LYS A 30 -13.56 6.05 -26.94
CA LYS A 30 -14.68 5.10 -26.77
C LYS A 30 -14.35 3.79 -26.05
N SER A 31 -14.22 3.85 -24.73
CA SER A 31 -14.84 2.84 -23.88
C SER A 31 -15.19 3.48 -22.54
N GLY A 32 -16.49 3.69 -22.32
CA GLY A 32 -17.01 4.16 -21.04
C GLY A 32 -16.70 3.13 -19.96
N ASP A 33 -16.12 3.62 -18.88
CA ASP A 33 -15.76 2.88 -17.67
C ASP A 33 -17.03 2.31 -17.02
N GLN A 34 -17.32 1.03 -17.26
CA GLN A 34 -18.35 0.32 -16.51
C GLN A 34 -17.73 -0.17 -15.20
N GLN A 35 -17.97 0.57 -14.12
CA GLN A 35 -17.88 0.02 -12.77
C GLN A 35 -18.80 -1.21 -12.71
N LEU A 36 -18.22 -2.41 -12.79
CA LEU A 36 -18.97 -3.65 -12.67
C LEU A 36 -19.48 -3.75 -11.21
N PRO A 37 -20.81 -3.79 -10.98
CA PRO A 37 -21.35 -4.03 -9.65
C PRO A 37 -20.98 -5.46 -9.24
N SER A 38 -20.00 -5.57 -8.35
CA SER A 38 -19.44 -6.84 -7.94
C SER A 38 -20.41 -7.52 -6.96
N ARG A 39 -21.02 -8.63 -7.37
CA ARG A 39 -22.01 -9.35 -6.55
C ARG A 39 -21.27 -10.36 -5.70
N LEU A 40 -20.82 -9.95 -4.52
CA LEU A 40 -20.15 -10.78 -3.50
C LEU A 40 -20.77 -12.18 -3.38
N ASN A 41 -22.11 -12.27 -3.35
CA ASN A 41 -22.85 -13.53 -3.18
C ASN A 41 -22.73 -14.53 -4.36
N GLY A 42 -22.37 -14.06 -5.56
CA GLY A 42 -22.12 -14.93 -6.72
C GLY A 42 -20.63 -15.25 -6.92
N GLU A 43 -19.76 -14.43 -6.33
CA GLU A 43 -18.30 -14.54 -6.41
C GLU A 43 -17.74 -15.47 -5.34
N LEU A 44 -18.28 -15.37 -4.12
CA LEU A 44 -17.91 -16.17 -2.95
C LEU A 44 -19.03 -17.17 -2.69
N GLY A 45 -18.69 -18.47 -2.62
CA GLY A 45 -19.67 -19.56 -2.48
C GLY A 45 -20.52 -19.44 -1.20
N LYS A 46 -21.57 -20.27 -1.08
CA LYS A 46 -22.53 -20.25 0.04
C LYS A 46 -21.93 -20.49 1.44
N ARG A 47 -20.66 -20.89 1.53
CA ARG A 47 -19.96 -21.15 2.79
C ARG A 47 -19.59 -19.89 3.57
N PHE A 48 -19.54 -18.73 2.91
CA PHE A 48 -19.14 -17.48 3.56
C PHE A 48 -20.30 -16.87 4.33
N ALA A 49 -20.10 -16.66 5.62
CA ALA A 49 -20.95 -15.85 6.48
C ALA A 49 -20.63 -14.36 6.31
N LYS A 50 -21.56 -13.51 6.74
CA LYS A 50 -21.41 -12.05 6.73
C LYS A 50 -21.60 -11.49 8.12
N LEU A 51 -20.72 -10.58 8.50
CA LEU A 51 -20.79 -9.82 9.73
C LEU A 51 -20.72 -8.32 9.39
N GLU A 52 -21.83 -7.63 9.62
CA GLU A 52 -21.96 -6.19 9.40
C GLU A 52 -21.63 -5.41 10.68
N THR A 53 -20.88 -4.33 10.53
CA THR A 53 -20.64 -3.34 11.59
C THR A 53 -21.15 -1.97 11.17
N ARG A 54 -20.77 -0.91 11.91
CA ARG A 54 -21.18 0.46 11.57
C ARG A 54 -20.60 0.92 10.24
N ASN A 55 -19.35 0.55 9.94
CA ASN A 55 -18.59 1.06 8.80
C ASN A 55 -18.09 -0.06 7.87
N PHE A 56 -18.10 -1.31 8.30
CA PHE A 56 -17.50 -2.42 7.56
C PHE A 56 -18.47 -3.60 7.36
N MET A 57 -18.17 -4.38 6.32
CA MET A 57 -18.73 -5.70 6.07
C MET A 57 -17.58 -6.71 6.08
N VAL A 58 -17.61 -7.68 7.00
CA VAL A 58 -16.67 -8.79 7.00
C VAL A 58 -17.37 -10.02 6.42
N VAL A 59 -16.88 -10.51 5.29
CA VAL A 59 -17.30 -11.75 4.64
C VAL A 59 -16.27 -12.82 4.98
N HIS A 60 -16.65 -13.90 5.65
CA HIS A 60 -15.68 -14.87 6.18
C HIS A 60 -16.19 -16.31 6.11
N ASP A 61 -15.28 -17.27 6.03
CA ASP A 61 -15.54 -18.70 6.19
C ASP A 61 -14.85 -19.28 7.44
N SER A 62 -14.34 -18.41 8.31
CA SER A 62 -13.74 -18.74 9.62
C SER A 62 -14.77 -18.73 10.77
N GLU A 63 -14.33 -19.11 11.98
CA GLU A 63 -15.15 -19.13 13.19
C GLU A 63 -15.76 -17.74 13.51
N PRO A 64 -17.04 -17.64 13.93
CA PRO A 64 -17.70 -16.36 14.17
C PRO A 64 -16.97 -15.40 15.14
N ASP A 65 -16.33 -15.95 16.18
CA ASP A 65 -15.59 -15.17 17.16
C ASP A 65 -14.33 -14.53 16.56
N GLU A 66 -13.70 -15.15 15.56
CA GLU A 66 -12.55 -14.58 14.84
C GLU A 66 -12.99 -13.41 13.98
N ALA A 67 -14.08 -13.58 13.21
CA ALA A 67 -14.66 -12.51 12.42
C ALA A 67 -15.09 -11.32 13.28
N ALA A 68 -15.66 -11.57 14.46
CA ALA A 68 -16.03 -10.53 15.41
C ALA A 68 -14.83 -9.74 15.95
N ARG A 69 -13.70 -10.41 16.22
CA ARG A 69 -12.45 -9.74 16.62
C ARG A 69 -11.90 -8.85 15.50
N MET A 70 -11.87 -9.35 14.26
CA MET A 70 -11.45 -8.57 13.09
C MET A 70 -12.34 -7.36 12.88
N ALA A 71 -13.66 -7.55 12.88
CA ALA A 71 -14.62 -6.48 12.72
C ALA A 71 -14.47 -5.38 13.78
N SER A 72 -14.24 -5.77 15.04
CA SER A 72 -13.97 -4.82 16.14
C SER A 72 -12.66 -4.05 15.95
N LEU A 73 -11.61 -4.73 15.49
CA LEU A 73 -10.33 -4.10 15.16
C LEU A 73 -10.48 -3.09 14.02
N LEU A 74 -11.19 -3.43 12.94
CA LEU A 74 -11.40 -2.52 11.81
C LEU A 74 -12.14 -1.24 12.22
N GLU A 75 -13.15 -1.35 13.08
CA GLU A 75 -13.85 -0.19 13.64
C GLU A 75 -12.93 0.70 14.48
N LEU A 76 -12.08 0.08 15.30
CA LEU A 76 -11.07 0.79 16.09
C LEU A 76 -10.09 1.53 15.17
N LEU A 77 -9.55 0.86 14.15
CA LEU A 77 -8.61 1.44 13.19
C LEU A 77 -9.23 2.59 12.41
N ASN A 78 -10.49 2.47 11.96
CA ASN A 78 -11.21 3.56 11.31
C ASN A 78 -11.38 4.78 12.22
N SER A 79 -11.74 4.59 13.49
CA SER A 79 -11.85 5.70 14.45
C SER A 79 -10.50 6.40 14.61
N GLN A 80 -9.43 5.64 14.85
CA GLN A 80 -8.09 6.17 15.08
C GLN A 80 -7.52 6.90 13.86
N PHE A 81 -7.66 6.30 12.68
CA PHE A 81 -7.28 6.91 11.41
C PHE A 81 -7.96 8.28 11.25
N ARG A 82 -9.28 8.33 11.46
CA ARG A 82 -10.04 9.57 11.31
C ARG A 82 -9.63 10.63 12.31
N ASP A 83 -9.41 10.25 13.57
CA ASP A 83 -9.00 11.17 14.63
C ASP A 83 -7.60 11.74 14.38
N LEU A 84 -6.65 10.90 13.97
CA LEU A 84 -5.28 11.31 13.63
C LEU A 84 -5.27 12.36 12.53
N PHE A 85 -5.88 12.06 11.38
CA PHE A 85 -5.84 12.95 10.22
C PHE A 85 -6.64 14.23 10.46
N LYS A 86 -7.79 14.16 11.16
CA LYS A 86 -8.53 15.37 11.58
C LYS A 86 -7.70 16.25 12.52
N LYS A 87 -7.01 15.66 13.51
CA LYS A 87 -6.13 16.40 14.43
C LYS A 87 -4.97 17.09 13.69
N LYS A 88 -4.49 16.49 12.59
CA LYS A 88 -3.48 17.06 11.69
C LYS A 88 -4.06 18.05 10.67
N GLY A 89 -5.36 18.32 10.72
CA GLY A 89 -6.04 19.32 9.90
C GLY A 89 -6.37 18.86 8.48
N PHE A 90 -6.43 17.55 8.22
CA PHE A 90 -6.89 17.02 6.95
C PHE A 90 -8.42 17.00 6.89
N GLU A 91 -8.96 17.31 5.70
CA GLU A 91 -10.39 17.20 5.43
C GLU A 91 -10.71 15.78 4.95
N LEU A 92 -11.36 15.00 5.82
CA LEU A 92 -11.75 13.63 5.49
C LEU A 92 -13.18 13.55 4.99
N ARG A 93 -13.36 12.78 3.92
CA ARG A 93 -14.66 12.42 3.34
C ARG A 93 -15.21 11.15 4.00
N LYS A 94 -16.52 10.97 3.89
CA LYS A 94 -17.17 9.68 4.20
C LYS A 94 -17.03 8.75 3.00
N PRO A 95 -16.87 7.43 3.20
CA PRO A 95 -16.88 6.47 2.11
C PRO A 95 -18.21 6.54 1.36
N SER A 96 -18.15 6.52 0.03
CA SER A 96 -19.34 6.41 -0.83
C SER A 96 -19.77 4.96 -1.06
N GLU A 97 -18.92 4.01 -0.69
CA GLU A 97 -19.09 2.58 -0.89
C GLU A 97 -18.91 1.84 0.45
N GLU A 98 -19.46 0.63 0.54
CA GLU A 98 -19.26 -0.25 1.69
C GLU A 98 -17.80 -0.69 1.78
N LEU A 99 -17.23 -0.65 3.00
CA LEU A 99 -15.87 -1.11 3.24
C LEU A 99 -15.88 -2.62 3.51
N THR A 100 -15.69 -3.43 2.47
CA THR A 100 -15.75 -4.89 2.59
C THR A 100 -14.37 -5.50 2.83
N TRP A 101 -14.31 -6.44 3.77
CA TRP A 101 -13.19 -7.34 4.01
C TRP A 101 -13.63 -8.77 3.72
N VAL A 102 -12.79 -9.53 3.02
CA VAL A 102 -12.99 -10.95 2.73
C VAL A 102 -11.90 -11.74 3.45
N SER A 103 -12.30 -12.51 4.46
CA SER A 103 -11.42 -13.35 5.26
C SER A 103 -11.56 -14.80 4.83
N PHE A 104 -10.44 -15.43 4.49
CA PHE A 104 -10.37 -16.83 4.10
C PHE A 104 -9.71 -17.64 5.21
N GLU A 105 -10.29 -18.78 5.57
CA GLU A 105 -9.65 -19.78 6.43
C GLU A 105 -8.42 -20.36 5.73
N ASP A 106 -8.58 -20.77 4.47
CA ASP A 106 -7.59 -21.48 3.67
C ASP A 106 -6.83 -20.57 2.69
N LEU A 107 -5.50 -20.76 2.61
CA LEU A 107 -4.63 -20.01 1.68
C LEU A 107 -4.99 -20.28 0.21
N GLU A 108 -5.34 -21.52 -0.14
CA GLU A 108 -5.69 -21.90 -1.51
C GLU A 108 -6.91 -21.11 -2.02
N ASP A 109 -7.94 -20.94 -1.19
CA ASP A 109 -9.13 -20.18 -1.59
C ASP A 109 -8.87 -18.69 -1.70
N PHE A 110 -8.01 -18.16 -0.83
CA PHE A 110 -7.53 -16.79 -0.94
C PHE A 110 -6.75 -16.56 -2.25
N GLU A 111 -5.83 -17.46 -2.60
CA GLU A 111 -5.06 -17.38 -3.85
C GLU A 111 -5.97 -17.53 -5.08
N ASN A 112 -6.91 -18.47 -5.05
CA ASN A 112 -7.91 -18.65 -6.09
C ASN A 112 -8.80 -17.41 -6.27
N TYR A 113 -9.23 -16.79 -5.17
CA TYR A 113 -9.97 -15.53 -5.19
C TYR A 113 -9.13 -14.42 -5.83
N ALA A 114 -7.88 -14.26 -5.41
CA ALA A 114 -6.99 -13.24 -5.92
C ALA A 114 -6.67 -13.41 -7.41
N GLN A 115 -6.48 -14.65 -7.87
CA GLN A 115 -6.27 -14.94 -9.28
C GLN A 115 -7.54 -14.69 -10.11
N LYS A 116 -8.70 -15.16 -9.63
CA LYS A 116 -9.96 -15.07 -10.38
C LYS A 116 -10.49 -13.64 -10.45
N ILE A 117 -10.56 -12.97 -9.30
CA ILE A 117 -11.11 -11.64 -9.18
C ILE A 117 -10.07 -10.63 -9.60
N ASP A 118 -8.89 -10.66 -8.97
CA ASP A 118 -7.88 -9.62 -9.11
C ASP A 118 -6.82 -9.86 -10.20
N ARG A 119 -6.80 -11.06 -10.81
CA ARG A 119 -5.84 -11.49 -11.86
C ARG A 119 -4.39 -11.46 -11.39
N VAL A 120 -4.18 -11.75 -10.11
CA VAL A 120 -2.86 -11.73 -9.50
C VAL A 120 -2.43 -13.09 -9.00
N ASN A 121 -1.12 -13.30 -9.02
CA ASN A 121 -0.47 -14.35 -8.26
C ASN A 121 0.25 -13.66 -7.10
N LEU A 122 -0.11 -14.04 -5.87
CA LEU A 122 0.29 -13.32 -4.66
C LEU A 122 1.61 -13.81 -4.07
N GLY A 123 2.20 -14.89 -4.58
CA GLY A 123 3.56 -15.30 -4.21
C GLY A 123 3.83 -15.40 -2.70
N GLY A 124 2.85 -15.86 -1.92
CA GLY A 124 2.95 -16.00 -0.46
C GLY A 124 2.50 -14.80 0.38
N ILE A 125 1.99 -13.73 -0.24
CA ILE A 125 1.39 -12.59 0.47
C ILE A 125 0.07 -13.02 1.11
N LYS A 126 -0.14 -12.64 2.38
CA LYS A 126 -1.28 -13.12 3.19
C LYS A 126 -2.43 -12.11 3.35
N GLY A 127 -2.37 -11.00 2.61
CA GLY A 127 -3.43 -10.00 2.54
C GLY A 127 -3.13 -8.90 1.54
N TYR A 128 -4.17 -8.29 0.98
CA TYR A 128 -4.02 -7.14 0.08
C TYR A 128 -5.32 -6.33 -0.05
N TYR A 129 -5.18 -5.03 -0.31
CA TYR A 129 -6.23 -4.15 -0.78
C TYR A 129 -6.31 -4.12 -2.32
N SER A 130 -7.52 -4.30 -2.86
CA SER A 130 -7.82 -4.13 -4.29
C SER A 130 -8.43 -2.76 -4.56
N SER A 131 -7.67 -1.90 -5.23
CA SER A 131 -8.17 -0.60 -5.71
C SER A 131 -9.30 -0.75 -6.74
N ARG A 132 -9.41 -1.90 -7.41
CA ARG A 132 -10.50 -2.18 -8.36
C ARG A 132 -11.81 -2.51 -7.66
N THR A 133 -11.79 -3.44 -6.71
CA THR A 133 -13.02 -3.90 -6.04
C THR A 133 -13.36 -3.11 -4.79
N ASN A 134 -12.42 -2.29 -4.31
CA ASN A 134 -12.47 -1.60 -3.02
C ASN A 134 -12.51 -2.52 -1.80
N ARG A 135 -12.10 -3.78 -1.97
CA ARG A 135 -12.11 -4.80 -0.92
C ARG A 135 -10.71 -5.06 -0.42
N VAL A 136 -10.63 -5.48 0.83
CA VAL A 136 -9.42 -6.12 1.37
C VAL A 136 -9.68 -7.62 1.43
N ALA A 137 -8.73 -8.42 0.96
CA ALA A 137 -8.74 -9.88 1.13
C ALA A 137 -7.60 -10.29 2.05
N VAL A 138 -7.85 -11.22 2.98
CA VAL A 138 -6.87 -11.73 3.95
C VAL A 138 -7.07 -13.21 4.20
N VAL A 139 -6.00 -13.94 4.52
CA VAL A 139 -6.07 -15.34 4.99
C VAL A 139 -5.91 -15.41 6.52
N LYS A 140 -6.51 -16.38 7.19
CA LYS A 140 -6.52 -16.54 8.65
C LYS A 140 -5.15 -16.51 9.31
N SER A 141 -4.10 -17.04 8.67
CA SER A 141 -2.75 -16.94 9.23
C SER A 141 -2.23 -15.49 9.33
N SER A 142 -2.92 -14.51 8.74
CA SER A 142 -2.79 -13.07 9.03
C SER A 142 -3.49 -12.62 10.30
N PHE A 143 -3.99 -13.53 11.14
CA PHE A 143 -4.57 -13.29 12.48
C PHE A 143 -3.89 -14.11 13.57
N ASP A 144 -3.16 -15.16 13.18
CA ASP A 144 -2.51 -16.03 14.12
C ASP A 144 -1.19 -15.41 14.60
N THR A 145 -1.09 -15.16 15.91
CA THR A 145 0.15 -14.71 16.55
C THR A 145 1.07 -15.89 16.89
N SER A 146 0.68 -17.12 16.55
CA SER A 146 1.37 -18.34 16.97
C SER A 146 2.15 -19.11 15.90
N GLU A 147 2.08 -18.75 14.61
CA GLU A 147 2.80 -19.48 13.55
C GLU A 147 3.97 -18.69 12.95
N ILE A 148 5.16 -18.97 13.50
CA ILE A 148 6.45 -18.73 12.85
C ILE A 148 6.89 -20.05 12.18
N ALA A 149 7.27 -19.94 10.91
CA ALA A 149 8.08 -20.87 10.09
C ALA A 149 7.33 -21.64 8.99
N LYS A 150 7.59 -21.23 7.73
CA LYS A 150 8.48 -21.93 6.77
C LYS A 150 8.34 -21.27 5.40
N GLU A 151 9.40 -20.57 4.97
CA GLU A 151 9.54 -20.15 3.58
C GLU A 151 10.03 -21.34 2.75
N ASP A 152 9.30 -21.69 1.70
CA ASP A 152 9.86 -22.41 0.54
C ASP A 152 9.78 -21.48 -0.66
N GLY A 153 10.94 -21.27 -1.29
CA GLY A 153 11.13 -20.36 -2.40
C GLY A 153 10.73 -20.98 -3.74
N ASP A 154 9.87 -20.27 -4.47
CA ASP A 154 10.05 -20.01 -5.90
C ASP A 154 9.16 -18.81 -6.27
N ARG A 155 9.79 -17.65 -6.54
CA ARG A 155 9.08 -16.35 -6.70
C ARG A 155 9.09 -15.93 -8.16
N PHE A 156 7.96 -16.11 -8.85
CA PHE A 156 7.72 -15.59 -10.20
C PHE A 156 6.61 -14.51 -10.18
N GLY A 157 6.99 -13.26 -10.42
CA GLY A 157 6.09 -12.10 -10.50
C GLY A 157 5.40 -11.97 -11.86
N SER A 158 4.13 -11.54 -11.86
CA SER A 158 3.31 -11.26 -13.04
C SER A 158 3.18 -9.75 -13.26
N GLU A 159 3.42 -9.26 -14.47
CA GLU A 159 3.61 -7.83 -14.82
C GLU A 159 2.39 -6.91 -14.65
N ASN A 160 1.24 -7.41 -14.18
CA ASN A 160 -0.05 -6.78 -14.44
C ASN A 160 -1.00 -6.63 -13.23
N SER A 161 -0.63 -5.94 -12.15
CA SER A 161 -1.55 -5.73 -11.01
C SER A 161 -1.69 -4.29 -10.49
N SER A 162 -2.92 -3.96 -10.07
CA SER A 162 -3.32 -2.74 -9.36
C SER A 162 -3.37 -2.96 -7.83
N ILE A 163 -2.52 -3.86 -7.34
CA ILE A 163 -2.48 -4.33 -5.95
C ILE A 163 -1.24 -3.77 -5.26
N MET A 164 -1.42 -3.22 -4.05
CA MET A 164 -0.31 -2.99 -3.13
C MET A 164 -0.12 -4.26 -2.32
N ALA A 165 1.02 -4.93 -2.51
CA ALA A 165 1.29 -6.28 -2.00
C ALA A 165 2.68 -6.29 -1.35
N MET A 166 2.81 -6.86 -0.14
CA MET A 166 4.02 -6.70 0.69
C MET A 166 4.70 -8.00 1.14
N ALA A 167 6.04 -7.98 1.15
CA ALA A 167 6.90 -9.00 1.75
C ALA A 167 6.96 -8.87 3.30
N ALA A 168 6.90 -10.00 4.00
CA ALA A 168 6.69 -10.09 5.46
C ALA A 168 7.98 -9.97 6.29
N GLU A 169 7.90 -9.37 7.49
CA GLU A 169 8.58 -9.84 8.72
C GLU A 169 8.12 -9.08 10.00
N GLY A 170 7.69 -9.84 11.03
CA GLY A 170 7.61 -9.44 12.46
C GLY A 170 6.28 -8.87 13.00
N ASP A 171 5.65 -9.55 13.98
CA ASP A 171 4.26 -9.37 14.50
C ASP A 171 3.21 -9.37 13.38
N GLU A 172 3.23 -10.48 12.65
CA GLU A 172 2.96 -10.58 11.22
C GLU A 172 1.50 -10.47 10.80
N SER A 173 0.57 -10.55 11.73
CA SER A 173 -0.86 -10.62 11.49
C SER A 173 -1.51 -9.23 11.63
N LEU A 174 -1.40 -8.67 12.83
CA LEU A 174 -1.98 -7.39 13.19
C LEU A 174 -1.42 -6.24 12.36
N THR A 175 -0.09 -6.19 12.20
CA THR A 175 0.61 -5.18 11.39
C THR A 175 0.10 -5.16 9.95
N LYS A 176 -0.15 -6.33 9.35
CA LYS A 176 -0.69 -6.44 7.99
C LYS A 176 -2.13 -5.96 7.92
N ILE A 177 -2.98 -6.34 8.87
CA ILE A 177 -4.37 -5.84 8.92
C ILE A 177 -4.37 -4.31 9.04
N GLN A 178 -3.50 -3.74 9.86
CA GLN A 178 -3.36 -2.29 10.00
C GLN A 178 -2.91 -1.64 8.70
N HIS A 179 -1.94 -2.25 8.02
CA HIS A 179 -1.44 -1.82 6.72
C HIS A 179 -2.55 -1.80 5.65
N GLU A 180 -3.27 -2.90 5.48
CA GLU A 180 -4.35 -2.98 4.49
C GLU A 180 -5.56 -2.10 4.84
N ALA A 181 -5.87 -1.98 6.14
CA ALA A 181 -6.88 -1.04 6.61
C ALA A 181 -6.48 0.41 6.31
N ALA A 182 -5.21 0.76 6.47
CA ALA A 182 -4.70 2.08 6.13
C ALA A 182 -4.91 2.38 4.64
N HIS A 183 -4.60 1.45 3.73
CA HIS A 183 -4.90 1.62 2.31
C HIS A 183 -6.39 1.81 2.06
N GLN A 184 -7.24 0.88 2.52
CA GLN A 184 -8.68 0.97 2.26
C GLN A 184 -9.25 2.29 2.81
N LEU A 185 -8.86 2.70 4.02
CA LEU A 185 -9.31 3.96 4.60
C LEU A 185 -8.80 5.18 3.83
N ALA A 186 -7.54 5.19 3.38
CA ALA A 186 -6.98 6.28 2.59
C ALA A 186 -7.74 6.48 1.26
N PHE A 187 -8.02 5.39 0.53
CA PHE A 187 -8.78 5.43 -0.72
C PHE A 187 -10.26 5.79 -0.55
N ASN A 188 -10.80 5.69 0.67
CA ASN A 188 -12.21 5.96 0.98
C ASN A 188 -12.44 7.18 1.88
N SER A 189 -11.39 7.97 2.14
CA SER A 189 -11.47 9.14 3.03
C SER A 189 -11.08 10.45 2.35
N GLY A 190 -10.80 10.44 1.05
CA GLY A 190 -10.37 11.65 0.33
C GLY A 190 -8.87 11.93 0.39
N LEU A 191 -8.06 11.03 0.99
CA LEU A 191 -6.60 11.14 0.94
C LEU A 191 -6.04 10.55 -0.35
N GLN A 192 -6.56 9.38 -0.75
CA GLN A 192 -6.26 8.75 -2.03
C GLN A 192 -7.53 8.59 -2.86
N LYS A 193 -7.36 8.57 -4.19
CA LYS A 193 -8.37 8.37 -5.20
C LYS A 193 -8.03 7.10 -5.96
N ARG A 194 -8.99 6.18 -6.07
CA ARG A 194 -8.77 4.90 -6.76
C ARG A 194 -8.35 5.17 -8.21
N HIS A 195 -7.48 4.31 -8.74
CA HIS A 195 -6.90 4.40 -10.10
C HIS A 195 -5.92 5.56 -10.37
N VAL A 196 -5.64 6.41 -9.38
CA VAL A 196 -4.51 7.35 -9.44
C VAL A 196 -3.23 6.63 -9.04
N MET A 197 -2.13 6.90 -9.76
CA MET A 197 -0.80 6.42 -9.41
C MET A 197 -0.19 7.32 -8.31
N TYR A 198 0.31 6.69 -7.25
CA TYR A 198 0.95 7.35 -6.12
C TYR A 198 2.42 6.95 -6.05
N PRO A 199 3.32 7.86 -5.63
CA PRO A 199 4.67 7.45 -5.30
C PRO A 199 4.65 6.59 -4.02
N LEU A 200 5.56 5.62 -3.96
CA LEU A 200 5.70 4.64 -2.88
C LEU A 200 5.79 5.32 -1.52
N TRP A 201 6.57 6.39 -1.40
CA TRP A 201 6.72 7.12 -0.15
C TRP A 201 5.38 7.65 0.40
N TYR A 202 4.42 7.97 -0.47
CA TYR A 202 3.14 8.52 -0.06
C TYR A 202 2.15 7.41 0.31
N SER A 203 1.95 6.43 -0.59
CA SER A 203 0.97 5.35 -0.36
C SER A 203 1.44 4.39 0.73
N GLU A 204 2.65 3.86 0.57
CA GLU A 204 3.22 2.87 1.49
C GLU A 204 3.74 3.53 2.76
N GLY A 205 4.27 4.76 2.65
CA GLY A 205 4.65 5.54 3.82
C GLY A 205 3.46 5.85 4.74
N LEU A 206 2.28 6.14 4.17
CA LEU A 206 1.04 6.30 4.94
C LEU A 206 0.67 5.00 5.67
N ALA A 207 0.68 3.87 4.95
CA ALA A 207 0.29 2.59 5.52
C ALA A 207 1.25 2.13 6.62
N THR A 208 2.56 2.19 6.35
CA THR A 208 3.62 1.87 7.33
C THR A 208 3.64 2.83 8.52
N TYR A 209 3.22 4.09 8.36
CA TYR A 209 3.05 5.02 9.47
C TYR A 209 1.92 4.62 10.42
N LEU A 210 0.93 3.86 9.94
CA LEU A 210 -0.23 3.38 10.69
C LEU A 210 -0.09 1.94 11.22
N GLU A 211 0.93 1.21 10.79
CA GLU A 211 1.25 -0.17 11.22
C GLU A 211 1.35 -0.31 12.74
N ASN A 212 1.92 0.66 13.45
CA ASN A 212 1.98 0.63 14.92
C ASN A 212 0.87 1.47 15.50
N GLY A 213 -0.39 1.11 15.22
CA GLY A 213 -1.56 1.75 15.81
C GLY A 213 -1.33 2.17 17.26
N TYR A 214 -1.98 3.25 17.69
CA TYR A 214 -1.91 3.90 19.01
C TYR A 214 -0.94 5.10 19.14
N TYR A 215 -1.55 6.23 19.59
CA TYR A 215 -0.94 7.35 20.32
C TYR A 215 0.59 7.47 20.29
N ASN A 216 1.13 8.22 19.32
CA ASN A 216 2.53 8.66 19.28
C ASN A 216 3.60 7.56 19.41
N LYS A 217 3.27 6.26 19.29
CA LYS A 217 4.30 5.22 19.31
C LYS A 217 4.96 5.16 17.94
N ASP A 218 6.29 5.19 17.97
CA ASP A 218 7.08 5.09 16.76
C ASP A 218 7.02 3.66 16.18
N ASN A 219 7.18 3.54 14.87
CA ASN A 219 7.38 2.23 14.27
C ASN A 219 8.84 1.80 14.46
N GLU A 220 9.16 1.20 15.60
CA GLU A 220 10.54 0.87 15.99
C GLU A 220 11.26 -0.03 14.96
N ILE A 221 10.54 -0.94 14.30
CA ILE A 221 11.11 -1.80 13.26
C ILE A 221 11.56 -0.95 12.06
N ARG A 222 10.65 -0.10 11.55
CA ARG A 222 10.95 0.80 10.42
C ARG A 222 11.99 1.85 10.81
N ARG A 223 11.90 2.41 12.02
CA ARG A 223 12.86 3.37 12.59
C ARG A 223 14.26 2.80 12.65
N LYS A 224 14.42 1.62 13.26
CA LYS A 224 15.71 0.96 13.38
C LYS A 224 16.32 0.72 12.00
N ARG A 225 15.52 0.20 11.05
CA ARG A 225 15.99 -0.05 9.69
C ARG A 225 16.39 1.24 8.95
N LEU A 226 15.59 2.30 9.05
CA LEU A 226 15.91 3.61 8.47
C LEU A 226 17.24 4.16 9.02
N VAL A 227 17.43 4.07 10.34
CA VAL A 227 18.67 4.52 11.00
C VAL A 227 19.88 3.70 10.55
N GLU A 228 19.72 2.39 10.37
CA GLU A 228 20.77 1.53 9.80
C GLU A 228 21.15 1.97 8.38
N LEU A 229 20.16 2.15 7.49
CA LEU A 229 20.40 2.60 6.11
C LEU A 229 21.12 3.94 6.05
N PHE A 230 20.74 4.88 6.91
CA PHE A 230 21.39 6.17 6.97
C PHE A 230 22.85 6.07 7.41
N LYS A 231 23.14 5.32 8.48
CA LYS A 231 24.51 5.11 8.99
C LYS A 231 25.40 4.40 7.98
N GLU A 232 24.83 3.51 7.18
CA GLU A 232 25.54 2.76 6.14
C GLU A 232 25.67 3.53 4.82
N GLY A 233 25.09 4.74 4.71
CA GLY A 233 25.11 5.51 3.46
C GLY A 233 24.29 4.88 2.33
N ARG A 234 23.28 4.07 2.69
CA ARG A 234 22.43 3.28 1.79
C ARG A 234 21.04 3.88 1.54
N LEU A 235 20.71 5.03 2.14
CA LEU A 235 19.47 5.71 1.79
C LEU A 235 19.44 6.03 0.30
N ARG A 236 18.33 5.73 -0.36
CA ARG A 236 18.10 6.20 -1.72
C ARG A 236 18.04 7.72 -1.68
N ARG A 237 18.67 8.37 -2.66
CA ARG A 237 18.62 9.84 -2.75
C ARG A 237 17.18 10.30 -2.86
N LEU A 238 16.86 11.45 -2.26
CA LEU A 238 15.47 11.87 -2.17
C LEU A 238 14.83 12.11 -3.55
N ASP A 239 15.58 12.64 -4.52
CA ASP A 239 15.10 12.88 -5.89
C ASP A 239 14.71 11.58 -6.62
N GLU A 240 15.48 10.51 -6.44
CA GLU A 240 15.14 9.18 -6.96
C GLU A 240 13.97 8.57 -6.17
N PHE A 241 14.07 8.61 -4.84
CA PHE A 241 13.11 7.98 -3.93
C PHE A 241 11.68 8.50 -4.08
N VAL A 242 11.50 9.82 -4.28
CA VAL A 242 10.16 10.41 -4.38
C VAL A 242 9.44 10.08 -5.68
N THR A 243 10.14 9.47 -6.64
CA THR A 243 9.59 9.03 -7.93
C THR A 243 9.34 7.53 -8.02
N GLU A 244 9.77 6.76 -7.01
CA GLU A 244 9.48 5.33 -6.95
C GLU A 244 7.98 5.08 -6.84
N VAL A 245 7.47 4.13 -7.62
CA VAL A 245 6.04 3.73 -7.64
C VAL A 245 5.81 2.28 -7.21
N GLY A 246 6.88 1.60 -6.77
CA GLY A 246 6.86 0.21 -6.34
C GLY A 246 8.25 -0.29 -5.99
N VAL A 247 8.34 -1.53 -5.51
CA VAL A 247 9.60 -2.21 -5.21
C VAL A 247 9.96 -3.11 -6.40
N LYS A 248 11.16 -2.92 -6.97
CA LYS A 248 11.68 -3.76 -8.07
C LYS A 248 12.68 -4.82 -7.60
N GLY A 249 13.07 -4.78 -6.33
CA GLY A 249 14.12 -5.60 -5.73
C GLY A 249 13.62 -6.84 -4.99
N ASP A 250 14.54 -7.46 -4.27
CA ASP A 250 14.25 -8.58 -3.37
C ASP A 250 13.57 -8.11 -2.06
N ASN A 251 13.34 -9.05 -1.14
CA ASN A 251 12.71 -8.75 0.15
C ASN A 251 13.49 -7.73 0.98
N ASP A 252 14.82 -7.69 0.87
CA ASP A 252 15.64 -6.78 1.65
C ASP A 252 15.58 -5.36 1.08
N GLU A 253 15.62 -5.20 -0.24
CA GLU A 253 15.36 -3.90 -0.87
C GLU A 253 13.93 -3.41 -0.57
N ALA A 254 12.95 -4.32 -0.53
CA ALA A 254 11.59 -3.97 -0.11
C ALA A 254 11.58 -3.40 1.31
N LYS A 255 12.17 -4.12 2.27
CA LYS A 255 12.28 -3.67 3.68
C LYS A 255 12.95 -2.30 3.77
N ASP A 256 13.98 -2.06 2.96
CA ASP A 256 14.69 -0.77 2.92
C ASP A 256 13.80 0.37 2.45
N LEU A 257 13.10 0.16 1.32
CA LEU A 257 12.20 1.15 0.74
C LEU A 257 11.01 1.45 1.67
N TYR A 258 10.44 0.44 2.33
CA TYR A 258 9.37 0.65 3.29
C TYR A 258 9.83 1.40 4.55
N ALA A 259 11.04 1.14 5.04
CA ALA A 259 11.61 1.90 6.14
C ALA A 259 11.84 3.38 5.75
N GLN A 260 12.32 3.62 4.54
CA GLN A 260 12.48 4.98 4.00
C GLN A 260 11.13 5.68 3.77
N ALA A 261 10.12 4.96 3.29
CA ALA A 261 8.76 5.46 3.08
C ALA A 261 8.09 5.86 4.39
N TRP A 262 8.14 4.99 5.39
CA TRP A 262 7.70 5.28 6.74
C TRP A 262 8.34 6.57 7.28
N GLY A 263 9.67 6.65 7.19
CA GLY A 263 10.44 7.78 7.71
C GLY A 263 10.08 9.08 7.02
N PHE A 264 10.00 9.07 5.68
CA PHE A 264 9.69 10.25 4.90
C PHE A 264 8.24 10.71 5.10
N PHE A 265 7.27 9.79 5.18
CA PHE A 265 5.89 10.14 5.51
C PHE A 265 5.77 10.72 6.91
N LYS A 266 6.47 10.14 7.91
CA LYS A 266 6.57 10.69 9.27
C LYS A 266 7.15 12.11 9.27
N PHE A 267 8.26 12.34 8.57
CA PHE A 267 8.85 13.67 8.39
C PHE A 267 7.83 14.67 7.83
N MET A 268 7.10 14.27 6.77
CA MET A 268 6.08 15.12 6.17
C MET A 268 4.92 15.40 7.14
N MET A 269 4.48 14.41 7.92
CA MET A 269 3.41 14.54 8.92
C MET A 269 3.80 15.38 10.15
N GLU A 270 5.07 15.40 10.53
CA GLU A 270 5.56 16.05 11.76
C GLU A 270 6.18 17.43 11.51
N ARG A 271 6.95 17.56 10.43
CA ARG A 271 7.72 18.78 10.12
C ARG A 271 7.11 19.59 8.99
N LYS A 272 6.34 18.96 8.09
CA LYS A 272 5.78 19.59 6.88
C LYS A 272 4.27 19.35 6.68
N PRO A 273 3.42 19.44 7.72
CA PRO A 273 2.01 19.04 7.61
C PRO A 273 1.21 19.88 6.59
N GLU A 274 1.47 21.19 6.48
CA GLU A 274 0.82 22.04 5.48
C GLU A 274 1.20 21.66 4.04
N LEU A 275 2.47 21.32 3.84
CA LEU A 275 2.96 20.84 2.55
C LEU A 275 2.32 19.49 2.19
N LEU A 276 2.26 18.54 3.14
CA LEU A 276 1.65 17.25 2.94
C LEU A 276 0.16 17.35 2.62
N LYS A 277 -0.58 18.24 3.30
CA LYS A 277 -1.99 18.52 3.00
C LYS A 277 -2.17 19.08 1.60
N ALA A 278 -1.39 20.09 1.22
CA ALA A 278 -1.46 20.69 -0.11
C ALA A 278 -1.10 19.68 -1.21
N TYR A 279 -0.10 18.84 -0.97
CA TYR A 279 0.29 17.77 -1.88
C TYR A 279 -0.81 16.70 -2.01
N THR A 280 -1.38 16.27 -0.89
CA THR A 280 -2.53 15.33 -0.86
C THR A 280 -3.72 15.86 -1.65
N ALA A 281 -4.09 17.13 -1.46
CA ALA A 281 -5.19 17.74 -2.18
C ALA A 281 -4.94 17.74 -3.71
N ARG A 282 -3.72 18.08 -4.15
CA ARG A 282 -3.35 18.01 -5.58
C ARG A 282 -3.39 16.59 -6.13
N LEU A 283 -2.88 15.62 -5.38
CA LEU A 283 -2.92 14.21 -5.79
C LEU A 283 -4.36 13.71 -5.93
N TYR A 284 -5.27 14.15 -5.07
CA TYR A 284 -6.68 13.76 -5.13
C TYR A 284 -7.39 14.31 -6.39
N GLU A 285 -7.02 15.51 -6.83
CA GLU A 285 -7.52 16.12 -8.08
C GLU A 285 -6.85 15.55 -9.34
N THR A 286 -5.85 14.67 -9.20
CA THR A 286 -5.18 14.06 -10.35
C THR A 286 -6.13 13.11 -11.08
N GLU A 287 -6.05 13.11 -12.41
CA GLU A 287 -6.80 12.18 -13.25
C GLU A 287 -6.27 10.76 -13.07
N PRO A 288 -7.14 9.73 -13.09
CA PRO A 288 -6.71 8.35 -13.10
C PRO A 288 -5.70 8.09 -14.22
N GLY A 289 -4.53 7.59 -13.82
CA GLY A 289 -3.65 6.93 -14.76
C GLY A 289 -2.18 6.92 -14.45
N TRP A 290 -1.42 6.47 -15.45
CA TRP A 290 0.03 6.41 -15.39
C TRP A 290 0.62 7.81 -15.26
N ARG A 291 1.69 7.92 -14.46
CA ARG A 291 2.38 9.17 -14.19
C ARG A 291 3.87 8.96 -14.35
N SER A 292 4.53 9.90 -15.01
CA SER A 292 5.98 9.83 -15.24
C SER A 292 6.76 10.14 -13.97
N GLU A 293 7.99 9.62 -13.85
CA GLU A 293 8.93 10.01 -12.79
C GLU A 293 9.11 11.53 -12.73
N PHE A 294 9.19 12.18 -13.91
CA PHE A 294 9.25 13.63 -14.02
C PHE A 294 8.03 14.32 -13.39
N SER A 295 6.82 13.83 -13.66
CA SER A 295 5.59 14.37 -13.08
C SER A 295 5.54 14.20 -11.56
N LEU A 296 5.90 13.01 -11.06
CA LEU A 296 5.93 12.70 -9.63
C LEU A 296 6.91 13.63 -8.88
N TYR A 297 8.12 13.78 -9.43
CA TYR A 297 9.14 14.69 -8.90
C TYR A 297 8.64 16.15 -8.94
N GLN A 298 8.19 16.60 -10.10
CA GLN A 298 7.83 18.00 -10.33
C GLN A 298 6.72 18.46 -9.39
N GLU A 299 5.72 17.61 -9.15
CA GLU A 299 4.63 17.96 -8.25
C GLU A 299 5.07 18.14 -6.81
N LEU A 300 5.93 17.26 -6.29
CA LEU A 300 6.47 17.43 -4.94
C LEU A 300 7.41 18.63 -4.86
N ALA A 301 8.28 18.82 -5.85
CA ALA A 301 9.22 19.94 -5.92
C ALA A 301 8.48 21.29 -5.96
N GLN A 302 7.45 21.43 -6.81
CA GLN A 302 6.60 22.62 -6.87
C GLN A 302 5.88 22.86 -5.54
N SER A 303 5.38 21.78 -4.92
CA SER A 303 4.73 21.86 -3.61
C SER A 303 5.67 22.42 -2.55
N ALA A 304 6.93 21.94 -2.54
CA ALA A 304 7.93 22.27 -1.54
C ALA A 304 8.57 23.66 -1.73
N GLY A 305 8.50 24.22 -2.95
CA GLY A 305 9.13 25.48 -3.33
C GLY A 305 10.64 25.37 -3.57
N SER A 306 11.39 24.69 -2.68
CA SER A 306 12.78 24.28 -2.90
C SER A 306 12.98 22.83 -2.49
N PHE A 307 13.32 22.00 -3.46
CA PHE A 307 13.57 20.58 -3.25
C PHE A 307 14.88 20.34 -2.48
N GLU A 308 15.89 21.17 -2.71
CA GLU A 308 17.19 21.11 -2.03
C GLU A 308 17.02 21.36 -0.53
N LYS A 309 16.19 22.36 -0.16
CA LYS A 309 15.85 22.63 1.23
C LYS A 309 15.09 21.48 1.87
N LEU A 310 14.09 20.93 1.16
CA LEU A 310 13.34 19.76 1.63
C LEU A 310 14.27 18.57 1.88
N ASN A 311 15.22 18.33 0.98
CA ASN A 311 16.20 17.26 1.11
C ASN A 311 17.14 17.46 2.30
N ALA A 312 17.64 18.69 2.52
CA ALA A 312 18.47 18.99 3.69
C ALA A 312 17.70 18.76 5.00
N GLU A 313 16.48 19.26 5.10
CA GLU A 313 15.63 19.07 6.28
C GLU A 313 15.23 17.61 6.51
N TRP A 314 15.07 16.83 5.43
CA TRP A 314 14.86 15.37 5.51
C TRP A 314 16.08 14.68 6.11
N LEU A 315 17.29 14.97 5.64
CA LEU A 315 18.52 14.38 6.16
C LEU A 315 18.75 14.77 7.63
N ASP A 316 18.47 16.04 8.00
CA ASP A 316 18.52 16.50 9.39
C ASP A 316 17.55 15.70 10.27
N PHE A 317 16.31 15.49 9.80
CA PHE A 317 15.33 14.67 10.51
C PHE A 317 15.80 13.23 10.72
N VAL A 318 16.38 12.59 9.71
CA VAL A 318 16.90 11.22 9.86
C VAL A 318 18.08 11.21 10.85
N GLN A 319 18.96 12.21 10.79
CA GLN A 319 20.06 12.37 11.75
C GLN A 319 19.56 12.53 13.20
N GLU A 320 18.47 13.27 13.43
CA GLU A 320 17.83 13.40 14.74
C GLU A 320 17.33 12.04 15.26
N LEU A 321 16.71 11.21 14.41
CA LEU A 321 16.25 9.87 14.78
C LEU A 321 17.41 8.96 15.25
N THR A 322 18.63 9.19 14.76
CA THR A 322 19.80 8.44 15.24
C THR A 322 20.26 8.81 16.65
N SER A 323 19.91 10.02 17.11
CA SER A 323 20.40 10.62 18.36
C SER A 323 19.50 10.34 19.57
N HIS A 324 18.22 10.03 19.33
CA HIS A 324 17.26 9.66 20.36
C HIS A 324 17.24 8.13 20.52
N LYS A 325 17.74 7.64 21.66
CA LYS A 325 17.66 6.24 22.10
C LYS A 325 16.45 6.01 22.99
#